data_AF-A0A8S2UIF5-F1
#
_entry.id   AF-A0A8S2UIF5-F1
#
_cell.length_a   1.000
_cell.length_b   1.000
_cell.length_c   1.000
_cell.angle_alpha   90.00
_cell.angle_beta   90.00
_cell.angle_gamma   90.00
#
_symmetry.space_group_name_H-M   'P 1'
#
loop_
_entity.id
_entity.type
_entity.pdbx_description
1 polymer ?
#
loop_
_entity_poly.entity_id
_entity_poly.type
_entity_poly.pdbx_seq_one_letter_code
_entity_poly.pdbx_strand_id
1 'polypeptide(L)' 'MDIDLQPLPAITYTTIGGIIDLYLFTGATAQDAIQQYWDVIGKPAMPPYWSLGFHLCRYGYNNIDNLRAVIQ' A
#
# COMPACT_ATOMS: atom_id res chain seq x y z
N MET A 1 14.04 -8.94 -6.49
CA MET A 1 14.71 -7.65 -6.31
C MET A 1 14.98 -7.51 -4.83
N ASP A 2 16.19 -7.13 -4.48
CA ASP A 2 16.61 -6.90 -3.10
C ASP A 2 17.05 -5.44 -2.96
N ILE A 3 16.86 -4.87 -1.77
CA ILE A 3 17.13 -3.46 -1.45
C ILE A 3 17.94 -3.41 -0.16
N ASP A 4 19.19 -2.96 -0.26
CA ASP A 4 20.10 -2.82 0.89
C ASP A 4 20.33 -1.33 1.24
N LEU A 5 20.27 -1.02 2.53
CA LEU A 5 20.50 0.32 3.07
C LEU A 5 21.88 0.39 3.71
N GLN A 6 22.68 1.38 3.32
CA GLN A 6 24.03 1.55 3.86
C GLN A 6 24.03 2.46 5.09
N PRO A 7 25.08 2.41 5.95
CA PRO A 7 25.23 3.34 7.08
C PRO A 7 25.41 4.80 6.65
N LEU A 8 25.96 5.00 5.45
CA LEU A 8 25.96 6.28 4.73
C LEU A 8 24.62 6.43 4.00
N PRO A 9 24.13 7.65 3.69
CA PRO A 9 22.85 7.86 3.00
C PRO A 9 22.94 7.40 1.53
N ALA A 10 22.87 6.08 1.35
CA ALA A 10 22.97 5.39 0.08
C ALA A 10 22.11 4.12 0.09
N ILE A 11 21.58 3.77 -1.09
CA ILE A 11 20.67 2.65 -1.31
C ILE A 11 21.22 1.82 -2.47
N THR A 12 21.24 0.50 -2.32
CA THR A 12 21.67 -0.44 -3.38
C THR A 12 20.50 -1.30 -3.82
N TYR A 13 20.22 -1.29 -5.13
CA TYR A 13 19.16 -2.10 -5.75
C TYR A 13 19.76 -3.29 -6.51
N THR A 14 19.41 -4.52 -6.11
CA THR A 14 19.89 -5.75 -6.77
C THR A 14 18.72 -6.48 -7.43
N THR A 15 18.69 -6.54 -8.76
CA THR A 15 17.65 -7.22 -9.55
C THR A 15 18.25 -8.43 -10.29
N ILE A 16 17.47 -9.49 -10.50
CA ILE A 16 17.92 -10.74 -11.17
C ILE A 16 17.68 -10.72 -12.69
N GLY A 17 17.11 -9.64 -13.22
CA GLY A 17 16.72 -9.50 -14.63
C GLY A 17 15.70 -8.39 -14.84
N GLY A 18 15.32 -8.14 -16.09
CA GLY A 18 14.50 -7.00 -16.50
C GLY A 18 15.33 -5.76 -16.86
N ILE A 19 14.67 -4.63 -17.02
CA ILE A 19 15.32 -3.32 -17.20
C ILE A 19 15.22 -2.50 -15.92
N ILE A 20 16.14 -1.55 -15.75
CA ILE A 20 16.06 -0.54 -14.69
C ILE A 20 15.31 0.66 -15.27
N ASP A 21 14.05 0.85 -14.86
CA ASP A 21 13.23 2.01 -15.18
C ASP A 21 12.99 2.82 -13.90
N LEU A 22 13.46 4.07 -13.86
CA LEU A 22 13.49 4.91 -12.66
C LEU A 22 12.71 6.20 -12.89
N TYR A 23 11.77 6.48 -11.99
CA TYR A 23 11.01 7.74 -11.94
C TYR A 23 11.41 8.50 -10.68
N LEU A 24 11.87 9.74 -10.84
CA LEU A 24 12.26 10.63 -9.75
C LEU A 24 11.23 11.76 -9.62
N PHE A 25 10.65 11.89 -8.43
CA PHE A 25 9.65 12.92 -8.12
C PHE A 25 10.24 13.93 -7.16
N THR A 26 10.27 15.21 -7.56
CA THR A 26 10.91 16.30 -6.81
C THR A 26 9.89 17.38 -6.44
N GLY A 27 8.84 16.98 -5.73
CA GLY A 27 7.87 17.92 -5.16
C GLY A 27 8.53 18.82 -4.12
N ALA A 28 8.07 20.08 -4.02
CA ALA A 28 8.57 21.03 -3.02
C ALA A 28 8.24 20.59 -1.58
N THR A 29 7.13 19.86 -1.41
CA THR A 29 6.75 19.18 -0.17
C THR A 29 6.63 17.67 -0.38
N ALA A 30 6.67 16.89 0.71
CA ALA A 30 6.46 15.44 0.65
C ALA A 30 5.09 15.07 0.04
N GLN A 31 4.06 15.89 0.28
CA GLN A 31 2.73 15.69 -0.30
C GLN A 31 2.73 15.88 -1.81
N ASP A 32 3.46 16.88 -2.31
CA ASP A 32 3.56 17.14 -3.75
C ASP A 32 4.27 16.00 -4.48
N ALA A 33 5.31 15.41 -3.86
CA ALA A 33 6.01 14.25 -4.42
C ALA A 33 5.08 13.03 -4.54
N ILE A 34 4.22 12.80 -3.54
CA ILE A 34 3.21 11.73 -3.57
C ILE A 34 2.16 12.01 -4.66
N GLN A 35 1.74 13.26 -4.82
CA GLN A 35 0.78 13.64 -5.86
C GLN A 35 1.35 13.39 -7.26
N GLN A 36 2.61 13.79 -7.51
CA GLN A 36 3.31 13.52 -8.77
C GLN A 36 3.44 12.01 -9.06
N TYR A 37 3.72 11.21 -8.02
CA TYR A 37 3.75 9.76 -8.14
C TYR A 37 2.39 9.19 -8.59
N TRP A 38 1.28 9.62 -7.96
CA TRP A 38 -0.07 9.19 -8.35
C TRP A 38 -0.48 9.62 -9.75
N ASP A 39 0.02 10.75 -10.25
CA ASP A 39 -0.29 11.18 -11.62
C ASP A 39 0.39 10.29 -12.68
N VAL A 40 1.48 9.60 -12.32
CA VAL A 40 2.17 8.63 -13.20
C VAL A 40 1.57 7.23 -13.08
N ILE A 41 1.39 6.71 -11.87
CA ILE A 41 0.92 5.32 -11.67
C ILE A 41 -0.61 5.17 -11.70
N GLY A 42 -1.34 6.29 -11.60
CA GLY A 42 -2.80 6.32 -11.46
C GLY A 42 -3.24 6.63 -10.02
N LYS A 43 -4.35 7.37 -9.91
CA LYS A 43 -4.92 7.79 -8.63
C LYS A 43 -5.65 6.62 -7.94
N PRO A 44 -5.64 6.56 -6.60
CA PRO A 44 -6.40 5.55 -5.86
C PRO A 44 -7.89 5.58 -6.19
N ALA A 45 -8.53 4.40 -6.18
CA ALA A 45 -9.97 4.29 -6.39
C ALA A 45 -10.74 4.95 -5.23
N MET A 46 -11.88 5.57 -5.55
CA MET A 46 -12.77 6.13 -4.54
C MET A 46 -13.51 5.01 -3.80
N PRO A 47 -13.33 4.86 -2.47
CA PRO A 47 -14.04 3.83 -1.71
C PRO A 47 -15.54 4.15 -1.61
N PRO A 48 -16.43 3.14 -1.61
CA PRO A 48 -17.84 3.36 -1.34
C PRO A 48 -18.05 3.80 0.11
N TYR A 49 -19.06 4.63 0.36
CA TYR A 49 -19.23 5.25 1.68
C TYR A 49 -19.32 4.26 2.86
N TRP A 50 -19.98 3.11 2.66
CA TRP A 50 -20.12 2.07 3.69
C TRP A 50 -18.79 1.40 4.07
N SER A 51 -17.76 1.44 3.22
CA SER A 51 -16.47 0.80 3.54
C SER A 51 -15.65 1.59 4.55
N LEU A 52 -16.02 2.84 4.82
CA LEU A 52 -15.40 3.67 5.86
C LEU A 52 -15.97 3.37 7.26
N GLY A 53 -16.97 2.49 7.37
CA GLY A 53 -17.52 2.03 8.64
C GLY A 53 -16.63 1.03 9.37
N PHE A 54 -17.10 0.56 10.52
CA PHE A 54 -16.45 -0.51 11.29
C PHE A 54 -16.72 -1.89 10.67
N HIS A 55 -15.69 -2.74 10.59
CA HIS A 55 -15.78 -4.08 9.99
C HIS A 55 -15.47 -5.15 11.03
N LEU A 56 -16.29 -6.21 11.08
CA LEU A 56 -16.05 -7.41 11.89
C LEU A 56 -15.60 -8.57 10.99
N CYS A 57 -14.47 -9.20 11.33
CA CYS A 57 -13.98 -10.39 10.66
C CYS A 57 -13.14 -11.24 11.62
N ARG A 58 -13.21 -12.58 11.47
CA ARG A 58 -12.38 -13.54 12.18
C ARG A 58 -12.16 -14.77 11.31
N TYR A 59 -10.91 -15.24 11.26
CA TYR A 59 -10.62 -16.57 10.71
C TYR A 59 -11.10 -17.65 11.68
N GLY A 60 -11.91 -18.59 11.20
CA GLY A 60 -12.38 -19.73 12.00
C GLY A 60 -13.67 -19.48 12.82
N TYR A 61 -14.68 -18.81 12.26
CA TYR A 61 -16.02 -18.79 12.88
C TYR A 61 -16.67 -20.19 12.97
N ASN A 62 -16.25 -21.15 12.14
CA ASN A 62 -16.64 -22.56 12.10
C ASN A 62 -18.12 -22.85 11.75
N ASN A 63 -19.06 -21.98 12.12
CA ASN A 63 -20.47 -22.07 11.75
C ASN A 63 -21.15 -20.69 11.82
N ILE A 64 -22.40 -20.63 11.33
CA ILE A 64 -23.20 -19.39 11.29
C ILE A 64 -23.64 -18.96 12.69
N ASP A 65 -23.83 -19.89 13.62
CA ASP A 65 -24.33 -19.57 14.97
C ASP A 65 -23.31 -18.80 15.80
N ASN A 66 -22.02 -19.15 15.68
CA ASN A 66 -20.92 -18.41 16.27
C ASN A 66 -20.80 -17.00 15.68
N LEU A 67 -21.06 -16.84 14.38
CA LEU A 67 -21.09 -15.52 13.75
C LEU A 67 -22.26 -14.68 14.28
N ARG A 68 -23.45 -15.28 14.43
CA ARG A 68 -24.64 -14.60 14.99
C ARG A 68 -24.40 -14.12 16.42
N ALA A 69 -23.75 -14.94 17.25
CA ALA A 69 -23.42 -14.57 18.63
C ALA A 69 -22.44 -13.39 18.75
N VAL A 70 -21.69 -13.06 17.69
CA VAL A 70 -20.77 -11.91 17.66
C VAL A 70 -21.46 -10.65 17.12
N ILE A 71 -22.55 -10.81 16.37
CA ILE A 71 -23.32 -9.71 15.78
C ILE A 71 -24.41 -9.22 16.74
N GLN A 72 -24.96 -10.12 17.59
CA GLN A 72 -25.97 -9.82 18.61
C GLN A 72 -25.37 -9.20 19.86
#